data_AF-A0A7W6ZVJ7-F1
#
_entry.id   AF-A0A7W6ZVJ7-F1
#
_cell.length_a   1.000
_cell.length_b   1.000
_cell.length_c   1.000
_cell.angle_alpha   90.00
_cell.angle_beta   90.00
_cell.angle_gamma   90.00
#
_symmetry.space_group_name_H-M   'P 1'
#
loop_
_entity.id
_entity.type
_entity.pdbx_description
1 polymer ?
#
loop_
_entity_poly.entity_id
_entity_poly.type
_entity_poly.pdbx_seq_one_letter_code
_entity_poly.pdbx_strand_id
1 'polypeptide(L)'
;MEDYNARFAVTPARLEDLHRPLNLAPDRLTEILCKREQRYVGSQLTFSFERKRIMLQETEVTRGLVGRYVETYAYADGRLDVRWKGYSLPYTVFDKDQRVTHAAITENKRLGDVLAYIKERQEQQNKPKVKSNSDKNGYVKRVRGPGRRKDFMNDPAVIARRQKALSQLDAAE
;
A
#
# COMPACT_ATOMS: atom_id res chain seq x y z
N MET A 1 4.93 32.39 -3.49
CA MET A 1 6.05 32.89 -2.67
C MET A 1 6.11 34.40 -2.72
N GLU A 2 5.96 35.00 -3.90
CA GLU A 2 5.91 36.46 -4.10
C GLU A 2 4.83 37.15 -3.25
N ASP A 3 3.58 36.69 -3.27
CA ASP A 3 2.49 37.26 -2.44
C ASP A 3 2.75 37.18 -0.92
N TYR A 4 3.52 36.18 -0.49
CA TYR A 4 3.88 36.04 0.93
C TYR A 4 4.98 37.03 1.28
N ASN A 5 6.01 37.11 0.45
CA ASN A 5 7.10 38.07 0.62
C ASN A 5 6.57 39.52 0.57
N ALA A 6 5.61 39.85 -0.30
CA ALA A 6 5.01 41.17 -0.35
C ALA A 6 4.32 41.58 0.97
N ARG A 7 3.73 40.61 1.69
CA ARG A 7 3.02 40.85 2.94
C ARG A 7 3.92 40.81 4.19
N PHE A 8 4.97 40.01 4.16
CA PHE A 8 5.73 39.65 5.35
C PHE A 8 7.24 39.88 5.25
N ALA A 9 7.76 40.24 4.09
CA ALA A 9 9.18 40.56 3.97
C ALA A 9 9.48 41.84 4.75
N VAL A 10 10.54 41.77 5.54
CA VAL A 10 11.10 42.94 6.24
C VAL A 10 12.25 43.46 5.40
N THR A 11 12.29 44.77 5.18
CA THR A 11 13.40 45.41 4.49
C THR A 11 14.70 45.10 5.24
N PRO A 12 15.72 44.54 4.56
CA PRO A 12 16.96 44.22 5.24
C PRO A 12 17.64 45.51 5.72
N ALA A 13 18.32 45.44 6.87
CA ALA A 13 19.04 46.59 7.42
C ALA A 13 20.21 47.05 6.52
N ARG A 14 20.66 46.19 5.61
CA ARG A 14 21.73 46.42 4.64
C ARG A 14 21.29 45.88 3.29
N LEU A 15 21.57 46.62 2.22
CA LEU A 15 21.19 46.24 0.86
C LEU A 15 22.20 45.28 0.22
N GLU A 16 23.40 45.17 0.80
CA GLU A 16 24.45 44.32 0.27
C GLU A 16 24.12 42.84 0.48
N ASP A 17 24.23 42.04 -0.59
CA ASP A 17 24.15 40.59 -0.50
C ASP A 17 25.44 40.03 0.09
N LEU A 18 25.40 39.71 1.39
CA LEU A 18 26.52 39.12 2.13
C LEU A 18 26.41 37.60 2.26
N HIS A 19 25.49 36.96 1.52
CA HIS A 19 25.36 35.50 1.57
C HIS A 19 26.57 34.84 0.94
N ARG A 20 27.06 33.78 1.58
CA ARG A 20 28.09 32.94 0.99
C ARG A 20 27.50 32.22 -0.24
N PRO A 21 28.11 32.35 -1.44
CA PRO A 21 27.63 31.63 -2.60
C PRO A 21 27.78 30.13 -2.35
N LEU A 22 26.75 29.39 -2.74
CA LEU A 22 26.72 27.94 -2.60
C LEU A 22 27.54 27.32 -3.72
N ASN A 23 28.65 26.66 -3.38
CA ASN A 23 29.52 25.96 -4.33
C ASN A 23 28.96 24.57 -4.68
N LEU A 24 27.68 24.48 -5.01
CA LEU A 24 27.03 23.23 -5.42
C LEU A 24 26.22 23.48 -6.67
N ALA A 25 26.19 22.47 -7.56
CA ALA A 25 25.25 22.49 -8.67
C ALA A 25 23.80 22.58 -8.12
N PRO A 26 22.90 23.34 -8.77
CA PRO A 26 21.51 23.47 -8.32
C PRO A 26 20.82 22.11 -8.09
N ASP A 27 21.06 21.15 -8.98
CA ASP A 27 20.48 19.81 -8.92
C ASP A 27 20.99 18.97 -7.75
N ARG A 28 22.19 19.27 -7.23
CA ARG A 28 22.74 18.57 -6.06
C ARG A 28 22.01 18.96 -4.78
N LEU A 29 21.55 20.20 -4.68
CA LEU A 29 20.89 20.69 -3.48
C LEU A 29 19.49 20.07 -3.31
N THR A 30 18.76 19.86 -4.40
CA THR A 30 17.45 19.19 -4.37
C THR A 30 17.58 17.74 -3.89
N GLU A 31 18.62 17.03 -4.31
CA GLU A 31 18.93 15.68 -3.84
C GLU A 31 19.34 15.64 -2.37
N ILE A 32 20.11 16.62 -1.89
CA ILE A 32 20.55 16.70 -0.49
C ILE A 32 19.37 16.99 0.44
N LEU A 33 18.47 17.89 0.05
CA LEU A 33 17.36 18.35 0.89
C LEU A 33 16.10 17.49 0.78
N CYS A 34 16.07 16.51 -0.12
CA CYS A 34 14.92 15.60 -0.22
C CYS A 34 14.80 14.69 1.00
N LYS A 35 13.58 14.22 1.27
CA LYS A 35 13.33 13.25 2.32
C LYS A 35 13.71 11.86 1.83
N ARG A 36 14.69 11.24 2.48
CA ARG A 36 15.17 9.89 2.17
C ARG A 36 14.66 8.88 3.18
N GLU A 37 14.08 7.80 2.69
CA GLU A 37 13.59 6.70 3.52
C GLU A 37 13.90 5.34 2.87
N GLN A 38 13.93 4.28 3.68
CA GLN A 38 14.01 2.91 3.17
C GLN A 38 12.65 2.23 3.22
N ARG A 39 12.27 1.56 2.15
CA ARG A 39 10.98 0.87 2.01
C ARG A 39 11.17 -0.59 1.64
N TYR A 40 10.55 -1.47 2.41
CA TYR A 40 10.56 -2.90 2.15
C TYR A 40 9.69 -3.25 0.94
N VAL A 41 10.26 -4.00 0.00
CA VAL A 41 9.60 -4.45 -1.24
C VAL A 41 8.93 -5.80 -0.99
N GLY A 42 7.60 -5.84 -1.11
CA GLY A 42 6.82 -7.07 -0.98
C GLY A 42 6.98 -8.03 -2.17
N SER A 43 6.38 -9.21 -2.06
CA SER A 43 6.42 -10.26 -3.09
C SER A 43 5.90 -9.83 -4.47
N GLN A 44 5.01 -8.85 -4.53
CA GLN A 44 4.44 -8.29 -5.75
C GLN A 44 5.25 -7.11 -6.32
N LEU A 45 6.49 -6.91 -5.86
CA LEU A 45 7.30 -5.73 -6.20
C LEU A 45 6.63 -4.40 -5.85
N THR A 46 5.87 -4.40 -4.75
CA THR A 46 5.12 -3.22 -4.29
C THR A 46 5.48 -2.83 -2.87
N PHE A 47 5.40 -1.54 -2.57
CA PHE A 47 5.45 -1.00 -1.22
C PHE A 47 4.47 0.17 -1.06
N SER A 48 4.18 0.58 0.18
CA SER A 48 3.33 1.74 0.43
C SER A 48 4.17 2.97 0.74
N PHE A 49 3.79 4.12 0.18
CA PHE A 49 4.41 5.42 0.40
C PHE A 49 3.29 6.49 0.40
N GLU A 50 3.20 7.30 1.45
CA GLU A 50 2.21 8.39 1.58
C GLU A 50 0.79 8.01 1.11
N ARG A 51 0.23 6.93 1.69
CA ARG A 51 -1.09 6.36 1.35
C ARG A 51 -1.25 5.81 -0.07
N LYS A 52 -0.28 6.04 -0.96
CA LYS A 52 -0.20 5.45 -2.30
C LYS A 52 0.47 4.08 -2.24
N ARG A 53 0.17 3.22 -3.21
CA ARG A 53 0.88 1.96 -3.44
C ARG A 53 1.79 2.13 -4.64
N ILE A 54 3.09 2.03 -4.41
CA ILE A 54 4.11 2.07 -5.46
C ILE A 54 4.32 0.64 -5.96
N MET A 55 4.33 0.48 -7.28
CA MET A 55 4.51 -0.80 -7.96
C MET A 55 5.71 -0.67 -8.89
N LEU A 56 6.82 -1.31 -8.54
CA LEU A 56 8.02 -1.32 -9.38
C LEU A 56 7.70 -2.08 -10.68
N GLN A 57 8.16 -1.55 -11.82
CA GLN A 57 8.07 -2.30 -13.06
C GLN A 57 8.99 -3.52 -13.00
N GLU A 58 8.54 -4.63 -13.58
CA GLU A 58 9.30 -5.87 -13.59
C GLU A 58 10.45 -5.79 -14.60
N THR A 59 11.68 -5.91 -14.10
CA THR A 59 12.94 -5.89 -14.85
C THR A 59 13.86 -6.93 -14.23
N GLU A 60 14.97 -7.27 -14.89
CA GLU A 60 15.96 -8.21 -14.36
C GLU A 60 16.46 -7.79 -12.97
N VAL A 61 16.64 -6.49 -12.75
CA VAL A 61 17.06 -5.92 -11.46
C VAL A 61 15.95 -6.02 -10.43
N THR A 62 14.72 -5.56 -10.76
CA THR A 62 13.64 -5.46 -9.77
C THR A 62 13.12 -6.81 -9.32
N ARG A 63 13.18 -7.86 -10.16
CA ARG A 63 12.84 -9.25 -9.77
C ARG A 63 13.61 -9.73 -8.53
N GLY A 64 14.88 -9.35 -8.43
CA GLY A 64 15.73 -9.69 -7.28
C GLY A 64 15.48 -8.85 -6.02
N LEU A 65 14.62 -7.81 -6.10
CA LEU A 65 14.36 -6.91 -4.99
C LEU A 65 13.24 -7.38 -4.06
N VAL A 66 12.56 -8.49 -4.37
CA VAL A 66 11.58 -9.07 -3.45
C VAL A 66 12.25 -9.35 -2.10
N GLY A 67 11.66 -8.81 -1.03
CA GLY A 67 12.20 -8.95 0.32
C GLY A 67 13.41 -8.06 0.64
N ARG A 68 13.73 -7.10 -0.23
CA ARG A 68 14.80 -6.12 -0.02
C ARG A 68 14.23 -4.74 0.32
N TYR A 69 15.08 -3.87 0.82
CA TYR A 69 14.75 -2.47 1.08
C TYR A 69 15.28 -1.57 -0.04
N VAL A 70 14.42 -0.78 -0.66
CA VAL A 70 14.80 0.25 -1.62
C VAL A 70 14.82 1.62 -0.97
N GLU A 71 15.58 2.56 -1.52
CA GLU A 71 15.57 3.95 -1.07
C GLU A 71 14.51 4.75 -1.81
N THR A 72 13.73 5.55 -1.09
CA THR A 72 12.78 6.51 -1.66
C THR A 72 13.24 7.93 -1.38
N TYR A 73 13.29 8.75 -2.41
CA TYR A 73 13.66 10.16 -2.38
C TYR A 73 12.40 10.96 -2.69
N ALA A 74 11.84 11.60 -1.68
CA ALA A 74 10.68 12.46 -1.82
C ALA A 74 11.13 13.92 -1.81
N TYR A 75 10.96 14.57 -2.95
CA TYR A 75 11.38 15.94 -3.18
C TYR A 75 10.29 16.92 -2.75
N ALA A 76 10.68 18.16 -2.47
CA ALA A 76 9.76 19.20 -1.98
C ALA A 76 8.70 19.61 -3.02
N ASP A 77 8.94 19.36 -4.31
CA ASP A 77 8.00 19.56 -5.41
C ASP A 77 6.95 18.43 -5.51
N GLY A 78 7.02 17.41 -4.65
CA GLY A 78 6.13 16.26 -4.64
C GLY A 78 6.56 15.12 -5.58
N ARG A 79 7.69 15.26 -6.27
CA ARG A 79 8.27 14.17 -7.06
C ARG A 79 8.77 13.06 -6.13
N LEU A 80 8.61 11.82 -6.56
CA LEU A 80 9.18 10.64 -5.91
C LEU A 80 10.20 9.99 -6.84
N ASP A 81 11.34 9.60 -6.32
CA ASP A 81 12.33 8.77 -7.02
C ASP A 81 12.64 7.54 -6.16
N VAL A 82 12.63 6.37 -6.78
CA VAL A 82 12.86 5.11 -6.09
C VAL A 82 14.17 4.56 -6.59
N ARG A 83 15.12 4.32 -5.68
CA ARG A 83 16.48 3.93 -6.04
C ARG A 83 16.91 2.63 -5.37
N TRP A 84 17.75 1.89 -6.09
CA TRP A 84 18.47 0.75 -5.59
C TRP A 84 19.94 0.87 -5.96
N LYS A 85 20.82 0.89 -4.96
CA LYS A 85 22.28 1.07 -5.14
C LYS A 85 22.63 2.29 -6.03
N GLY A 86 21.87 3.38 -5.89
CA GLY A 86 22.04 4.61 -6.67
C GLY A 86 21.32 4.65 -8.02
N TYR A 87 20.78 3.52 -8.52
CA TYR A 87 20.04 3.48 -9.79
C TYR A 87 18.56 3.75 -9.57
N SER A 88 17.99 4.65 -10.38
CA SER A 88 16.55 4.90 -10.38
C SER A 88 15.79 3.71 -10.99
N LEU A 89 14.73 3.30 -10.31
CA LEU A 89 13.88 2.19 -10.68
C LEU A 89 12.58 2.72 -11.29
N PRO A 90 12.15 2.20 -12.45
CA PRO A 90 10.85 2.55 -13.01
C PRO A 90 9.72 2.00 -12.13
N TYR A 91 8.69 2.81 -11.92
CA TYR A 91 7.54 2.43 -11.10
C TYR A 91 6.25 3.07 -11.61
N THR A 92 5.13 2.50 -11.18
CA THR A 92 3.79 3.06 -11.34
C THR A 92 3.17 3.30 -9.97
N VAL A 93 2.26 4.27 -9.90
CA VAL A 93 1.61 4.69 -8.66
C VAL A 93 0.15 4.30 -8.73
N PHE A 94 -0.30 3.51 -7.77
CA PHE A 94 -1.70 3.26 -7.53
C PHE A 94 -2.18 4.11 -6.35
N ASP A 95 -3.07 5.05 -6.63
CA ASP A 95 -3.68 5.89 -5.61
C ASP A 95 -4.84 5.13 -4.93
N LYS A 96 -4.68 4.85 -3.63
CA LYS A 96 -5.71 4.15 -2.85
C LYS A 96 -6.89 5.06 -2.52
N ASP A 97 -6.69 6.37 -2.55
CA ASP A 97 -7.70 7.37 -2.25
C ASP A 97 -8.49 7.80 -3.51
N GLN A 98 -8.14 7.26 -4.69
CA GLN A 98 -8.91 7.43 -5.91
C GLN A 98 -10.28 6.79 -5.76
N ARG A 99 -11.21 7.57 -5.22
CA ARG A 99 -12.64 7.28 -5.26
C ARG A 99 -13.14 7.74 -6.61
N VAL A 100 -13.54 6.80 -7.46
CA VAL A 100 -14.39 7.14 -8.61
C VAL A 100 -15.71 7.63 -8.03
N THR A 101 -15.90 8.94 -7.97
CA THR A 101 -17.20 9.52 -7.66
C THR A 101 -18.14 9.11 -8.79
N HIS A 102 -19.12 8.26 -8.50
CA HIS A 102 -20.11 7.80 -9.49
C HIS A 102 -20.83 8.97 -10.20
N ALA A 103 -20.77 10.17 -9.62
CA ALA A 103 -21.40 11.39 -10.14
C ALA A 103 -20.57 12.16 -11.19
N ALA A 104 -19.28 11.85 -11.40
CA ALA A 104 -18.44 12.67 -12.30
C ALA A 104 -18.77 12.49 -13.79
N ILE A 105 -19.51 11.45 -14.17
CA ILE A 105 -19.85 11.19 -15.58
C ILE A 105 -21.31 10.71 -15.70
N THR A 106 -22.27 11.48 -15.21
CA THR A 106 -23.64 11.48 -15.74
C THR A 106 -24.32 12.81 -15.42
N GLU A 107 -24.85 13.48 -16.43
CA GLU A 107 -25.83 14.54 -16.20
C GLU A 107 -27.02 13.98 -15.39
N ASN A 108 -27.58 14.79 -14.48
CA ASN A 108 -28.63 14.37 -13.54
C ASN A 108 -29.82 13.63 -14.20
N LYS A 109 -30.09 13.92 -15.48
CA LYS A 109 -31.15 13.30 -16.29
C LYS A 109 -30.90 11.82 -16.61
N ARG A 110 -29.64 11.37 -16.66
CA ARG A 110 -29.25 9.99 -17.02
C ARG A 110 -28.88 9.14 -15.81
N LEU A 111 -28.89 9.72 -14.61
CA LEU A 111 -28.47 9.03 -13.39
C LEU A 111 -29.37 7.81 -13.09
N GLY A 112 -30.68 7.95 -13.26
CA GLY A 112 -31.63 6.85 -13.04
C GLY A 112 -31.36 5.65 -13.94
N ASP A 113 -31.21 5.88 -15.24
CA ASP A 113 -30.98 4.84 -16.24
C ASP A 113 -29.64 4.13 -16.04
N VAL A 114 -28.58 4.89 -15.73
CA VAL A 114 -27.25 4.33 -15.48
C VAL A 114 -27.24 3.50 -14.19
N LEU A 115 -27.93 3.94 -13.13
CA LEU A 115 -28.07 3.15 -11.91
C LEU A 115 -28.88 1.87 -12.13
N ALA A 116 -29.93 1.92 -12.94
CA ALA A 116 -30.71 0.74 -13.32
C ALA A 116 -29.85 -0.27 -14.10
N TYR A 117 -29.08 0.20 -15.08
CA TYR A 117 -28.14 -0.62 -15.84
C TYR A 117 -27.07 -1.26 -14.95
N ILE A 118 -26.45 -0.49 -14.05
CA ILE A 118 -25.43 -1.01 -13.11
C ILE A 118 -26.04 -2.10 -12.21
N LYS A 119 -27.25 -1.89 -11.69
CA LYS A 119 -27.94 -2.88 -10.85
C LYS A 119 -28.18 -4.19 -11.61
N GLU A 120 -28.65 -4.10 -12.86
CA GLU A 120 -28.85 -5.27 -13.72
C GLU A 120 -27.55 -6.05 -13.92
N ARG A 121 -26.44 -5.35 -14.19
CA ARG A 121 -25.11 -5.99 -14.35
C ARG A 121 -24.59 -6.60 -13.04
N GLN A 122 -24.85 -5.98 -11.90
CA GLN A 122 -24.50 -6.52 -10.58
C GLN A 122 -25.33 -7.75 -10.21
N GLU A 123 -26.59 -7.82 -10.64
CA GLU A 123 -27.44 -8.99 -10.46
C GLU A 123 -27.03 -10.16 -11.37
N GLN A 124 -26.52 -9.87 -12.58
CA GLN A 124 -25.93 -10.87 -13.47
C GLN A 124 -24.58 -11.41 -12.97
N GLN A 125 -23.85 -10.66 -12.14
CA GLN A 125 -22.59 -11.11 -11.56
C GLN A 125 -22.82 -12.03 -10.36
N ASN A 126 -22.15 -13.18 -10.35
CA ASN A 126 -22.10 -14.05 -9.18
C ASN A 126 -21.51 -13.29 -7.99
N LYS A 127 -22.34 -12.98 -7.00
CA LYS A 127 -21.91 -12.27 -5.79
C LYS A 127 -20.79 -13.09 -5.10
N PRO A 128 -19.58 -12.53 -4.91
CA PRO A 128 -18.54 -13.23 -4.19
C PRO A 128 -19.03 -13.45 -2.76
N LYS A 129 -18.94 -14.70 -2.27
CA LYS A 129 -19.30 -15.02 -0.89
C LYS A 129 -18.29 -14.35 0.04
N VAL A 130 -18.64 -13.17 0.57
CA VAL A 130 -17.82 -12.44 1.53
C VAL A 130 -17.77 -13.24 2.83
N LYS A 131 -16.64 -13.93 3.04
CA LYS A 131 -16.36 -14.65 4.28
C LYS A 131 -15.90 -13.65 5.34
N SER A 132 -16.46 -13.74 6.55
CA SER A 132 -15.93 -13.06 7.73
C SER A 132 -14.47 -13.51 7.98
N ASN A 133 -13.66 -12.70 8.68
CA ASN A 133 -12.34 -13.13 9.13
C ASN A 133 -12.39 -14.44 9.93
N SER A 134 -13.46 -14.67 10.71
CA SER A 134 -13.70 -15.94 11.40
C SER A 134 -13.88 -17.11 10.42
N ASP A 135 -14.65 -16.89 9.34
CA ASP A 135 -14.95 -17.92 8.35
C ASP A 135 -13.74 -18.21 7.45
N LYS A 136 -12.91 -17.19 7.16
CA LYS A 136 -11.64 -17.34 6.47
C LYS A 136 -10.65 -18.18 7.29
N ASN A 137 -10.62 -17.96 8.60
CA ASN A 137 -9.73 -18.67 9.51
C ASN A 137 -10.27 -20.03 9.96
N GLY A 138 -11.41 -20.48 9.42
CA GLY A 138 -12.02 -21.77 9.77
C GLY A 138 -12.50 -21.86 11.23
N TYR A 139 -12.83 -20.72 11.84
CA TYR A 139 -13.29 -20.69 13.24
C TYR A 139 -14.63 -21.43 13.38
N VAL A 140 -14.63 -22.49 14.19
CA VAL A 140 -15.85 -23.19 14.59
C VAL A 140 -16.31 -22.63 15.94
N LYS A 141 -17.49 -22.01 15.96
CA LYS A 141 -18.10 -21.51 17.20
C LYS A 141 -18.44 -22.70 18.11
N ARG A 142 -17.74 -22.83 19.25
CA ARG A 142 -17.93 -23.90 20.24
C ARG A 142 -18.71 -23.34 21.44
N VAL A 143 -20.02 -23.20 21.28
CA VAL A 143 -20.91 -22.70 22.36
C VAL A 143 -21.53 -23.90 23.10
N ARG A 144 -21.72 -23.78 24.42
CA ARG A 144 -22.63 -24.65 25.17
C ARG A 144 -24.07 -24.31 24.79
N GLY A 145 -24.69 -25.16 23.98
CA GLY A 145 -26.11 -25.10 23.63
C GLY A 145 -26.75 -26.50 23.69
N PRO A 146 -28.08 -26.61 23.57
CA PRO A 146 -28.76 -27.90 23.58
C PRO A 146 -28.42 -28.65 22.28
N GLY A 147 -27.59 -29.70 22.39
CA GLY A 147 -27.12 -30.52 21.27
C GLY A 147 -25.81 -31.25 21.57
N ARG A 148 -25.37 -32.11 20.64
CA ARG A 148 -24.10 -32.88 20.76
C ARG A 148 -22.92 -31.92 20.92
N ARG A 149 -22.22 -32.00 22.07
CA ARG A 149 -21.11 -31.10 22.41
C ARG A 149 -20.02 -31.14 21.33
N LYS A 150 -19.61 -29.97 20.84
CA LYS A 150 -18.44 -29.80 19.97
C LYS A 150 -17.21 -29.47 20.83
N ASP A 151 -16.80 -30.44 21.63
CA ASP A 151 -15.65 -30.31 22.53
C ASP A 151 -14.34 -30.41 21.74
N PHE A 152 -13.32 -29.64 22.15
CA PHE A 152 -12.03 -29.60 21.46
C PHE A 152 -11.29 -30.94 21.45
N MET A 153 -11.39 -31.73 22.52
CA MET A 153 -10.72 -33.01 22.62
C MET A 153 -11.34 -34.11 21.75
N ASN A 154 -12.61 -33.97 21.36
CA ASN A 154 -13.34 -34.94 20.55
C ASN A 154 -13.50 -34.49 19.09
N ASP A 155 -12.81 -33.41 18.69
CA ASP A 155 -12.83 -32.88 17.33
C ASP A 155 -11.97 -33.77 16.41
N PRO A 156 -12.52 -34.38 15.35
CA PRO A 156 -11.80 -35.32 14.50
C PRO A 156 -10.56 -34.69 13.85
N ALA A 157 -10.57 -33.38 13.56
CA ALA A 157 -9.40 -32.69 13.01
C ALA A 157 -8.28 -32.55 14.05
N VAL A 158 -8.63 -32.35 15.33
CA VAL A 158 -7.68 -32.28 16.44
C VAL A 158 -7.09 -33.65 16.75
N ILE A 159 -7.92 -34.70 16.73
CA ILE A 159 -7.49 -36.09 16.94
C ILE A 159 -6.49 -36.51 15.85
N ALA A 160 -6.82 -36.29 14.57
CA ALA A 160 -5.94 -36.62 13.45
C ALA A 160 -4.60 -35.87 13.54
N ARG A 161 -4.63 -34.59 13.94
CA ARG A 161 -3.40 -33.80 14.13
C ARG A 161 -2.54 -34.32 15.28
N ARG A 162 -3.16 -34.77 16.38
CA ARG A 162 -2.45 -35.39 17.51
C ARG A 162 -1.83 -36.73 17.12
N GLN A 163 -2.58 -37.59 16.42
CA GLN A 163 -2.06 -38.87 15.91
C GLN A 163 -0.89 -38.66 14.95
N LYS A 164 -0.98 -37.69 14.04
CA LYS A 164 0.12 -37.34 13.13
C LYS A 164 1.37 -36.86 13.86
N ALA A 165 1.21 -36.07 14.92
CA ALA A 165 2.34 -35.61 15.74
C ALA A 165 3.01 -36.79 16.47
N LEU A 166 2.24 -37.72 17.03
CA LEU A 166 2.76 -38.93 17.65
C LEU A 166 3.51 -39.80 16.64
N SER A 167 2.95 -40.04 15.45
CA SER A 167 3.64 -40.82 14.41
C SER A 167 4.92 -40.17 13.88
N GLN A 168 5.04 -38.84 13.98
CA GLN A 168 6.28 -38.14 13.60
C GLN A 168 7.36 -38.25 14.68
N LEU A 169 6.96 -38.40 15.95
CA LEU A 169 7.91 -38.67 17.03
C LEU A 169 8.42 -40.10 16.95
N ASP A 170 7.53 -41.07 16.71
CA ASP A 170 7.89 -42.48 16.55
C ASP A 170 8.78 -42.75 15.32
N ALA A 171 8.71 -41.89 14.29
CA ALA A 171 9.55 -41.97 13.10
C ALA A 171 10.90 -41.23 13.22
N ALA A 172 11.10 -40.49 14.32
CA ALA A 172 12.32 -39.75 14.62
C ALA A 172 13.21 -40.45 15.68
N GLU A 173 12.71 -41.53 16.28
CA GLU A 173 13.49 -42.54 17.04
C GLU A 173 14.00 -43.65 16.11
#